data_AF-A0A966VSJ5-F1
#
_entry.id   AF-A0A966VSJ5-F1
#
_cell.length_a   1.000
_cell.length_b   1.000
_cell.length_c   1.000
_cell.angle_alpha   90.00
_cell.angle_beta   90.00
_cell.angle_gamma   90.00
#
_symmetry.space_group_name_H-M   'P 1'
#
loop_
_entity.id
_entity.type
_entity.pdbx_description
1 polymer ?
#
loop_
_entity_poly.entity_id
_entity_poly.type
_entity_poly.pdbx_seq_one_letter_code
_entity_poly.pdbx_strand_id
1 'polypeptide(L)'
;MMRWMLLFLFIPLFGFSFKEKCLTSSKGDYIVYQQGHQLIYLSIYDITANTIVIEEIHSLDSNQHLKLNNVLDWVLQGGKGASQWILYEMLSETGAIIEAYAPTKRSFFNFDQDPPLLSRLFLTKWDEMPDSRRKIIPSTKKVWSPQKKIKNLPVHLEKSTLYRKFWEKDQSFLSELRIDLHFDPQQTDTFPYMIDIQNSVRPLARFYQVDQGKKSPGAAKYFPRRHPDIENGFQKKGNFLLASIDCSPAFYPFELYLQDVQSLISTPVSFESEKKSGRYHVKILLPQEDSYKGKTYRLSGKSLGPHRTKFDSIEVFEIN
;
A
#
# COMPACT_ATOMS: atom_id res chain seq x y z
N MET A 1 -51.63 26.78 8.78
CA MET A 1 -50.25 26.87 8.26
C MET A 1 -49.32 26.17 9.25
N MET A 2 -48.98 24.90 9.00
CA MET A 2 -48.18 24.09 9.92
C MET A 2 -46.72 24.10 9.43
N ARG A 3 -45.86 24.84 10.12
CA ARG A 3 -44.41 24.90 9.86
C ARG A 3 -43.80 23.55 10.25
N TRP A 4 -43.41 22.76 9.25
CA TRP A 4 -42.51 21.62 9.43
C TRP A 4 -41.14 22.17 9.86
N MET A 5 -40.85 22.06 11.16
CA MET A 5 -39.54 22.35 11.72
C MET A 5 -38.64 21.15 11.41
N LEU A 6 -37.94 21.22 10.28
CA LEU A 6 -36.83 20.33 9.92
C LEU A 6 -35.71 20.53 10.94
N LEU A 7 -35.82 19.83 12.07
CA LEU A 7 -34.71 19.65 13.01
C LEU A 7 -33.71 18.73 12.32
N PHE A 8 -32.75 19.31 11.60
CA PHE A 8 -31.55 18.61 11.16
C PHE A 8 -30.78 18.21 12.42
N LEU A 9 -31.09 17.01 12.92
CA LEU A 9 -30.23 16.24 13.81
C LEU A 9 -28.94 15.96 13.04
N PHE A 10 -28.01 16.92 13.09
CA PHE A 10 -26.59 16.67 12.83
C PHE A 10 -26.09 15.76 13.95
N ILE A 11 -26.42 14.47 13.88
CA ILE A 11 -25.70 13.46 14.62
C ILE A 11 -24.34 13.41 13.92
N PRO A 12 -23.25 13.87 14.56
CA PRO A 12 -21.94 13.70 13.97
C PRO A 12 -21.67 12.20 13.89
N LEU A 13 -21.70 11.67 12.66
CA LEU A 13 -21.25 10.33 12.35
C LEU A 13 -19.72 10.33 12.50
N PHE A 14 -19.24 10.29 13.74
CA PHE A 14 -17.82 10.08 14.05
C PHE A 14 -17.47 8.62 13.75
N GLY A 15 -17.31 8.30 12.47
CA GLY A 15 -16.78 7.02 12.03
C GLY A 15 -15.27 7.02 12.18
N PHE A 16 -14.71 5.97 12.77
CA PHE A 16 -13.26 5.75 12.80
C PHE A 16 -12.80 5.23 11.43
N SER A 17 -11.70 5.77 10.91
CA SER A 17 -11.05 5.25 9.72
C SER A 17 -9.62 4.82 10.04
N PHE A 18 -9.27 3.58 9.71
CA PHE A 18 -7.91 3.07 9.94
C PHE A 18 -6.87 3.92 9.18
N LYS A 19 -7.24 4.44 8.00
CA LYS A 19 -6.48 5.44 7.25
C LYS A 19 -6.08 6.64 8.09
N GLU A 20 -7.01 7.29 8.78
CA GLU A 20 -6.71 8.51 9.56
C GLU A 20 -5.65 8.24 10.63
N LYS A 21 -5.72 7.04 11.22
CA LYS A 21 -4.77 6.60 12.23
C LYS A 21 -3.39 6.31 11.64
N CYS A 22 -3.33 5.67 10.49
CA CYS A 22 -2.07 5.51 9.76
C CYS A 22 -1.48 6.84 9.29
N LEU A 23 -2.29 7.82 8.86
CA LEU A 23 -1.80 9.13 8.39
C LEU A 23 -1.29 10.03 9.53
N THR A 24 -1.75 9.80 10.75
CA THR A 24 -1.26 10.48 11.97
C THR A 24 -0.11 9.73 12.65
N SER A 25 0.25 8.56 12.13
CA SER A 25 1.35 7.75 12.64
C SER A 25 2.71 8.27 12.18
N SER A 26 3.77 7.69 12.75
CA SER A 26 5.14 8.03 12.40
C SER A 26 5.81 6.89 11.61
N LYS A 27 6.76 7.26 10.75
CA LYS A 27 7.68 6.31 10.14
C LYS A 27 8.33 5.42 11.21
N GLY A 28 8.33 4.12 10.97
CA GLY A 28 8.84 3.10 11.88
C GLY A 28 7.85 2.68 12.97
N ASP A 29 6.64 3.23 13.01
CA ASP A 29 5.57 2.62 13.81
C ASP A 29 5.30 1.21 13.28
N TYR A 30 5.27 0.22 14.17
CA TYR A 30 5.16 -1.19 13.78
C TYR A 30 4.32 -2.00 14.75
N ILE A 31 3.85 -3.14 14.25
CA ILE A 31 3.20 -4.19 15.02
C ILE A 31 3.66 -5.55 14.51
N VAL A 32 3.70 -6.52 15.41
CA VAL A 32 3.91 -7.92 15.10
C VAL A 32 2.68 -8.69 15.55
N TYR A 33 1.99 -9.32 14.61
CA TYR A 33 0.88 -10.21 14.87
C TYR A 33 1.32 -11.67 14.85
N GLN A 34 0.58 -12.49 15.59
CA GLN A 34 0.62 -13.93 15.52
C GLN A 34 -0.77 -14.48 15.18
N GLN A 35 -0.81 -15.40 14.22
CA GLN A 35 -1.97 -16.20 13.85
C GLN A 35 -1.54 -17.67 13.75
N GLY A 36 -1.88 -18.49 14.75
CA GLY A 36 -1.36 -19.86 14.84
C GLY A 36 0.17 -19.87 14.89
N HIS A 37 0.80 -20.58 13.95
CA HIS A 37 2.26 -20.64 13.77
C HIS A 37 2.82 -19.54 12.87
N GLN A 38 1.98 -18.66 12.34
CA GLN A 38 2.41 -17.56 11.47
C GLN A 38 2.62 -16.28 12.27
N LEU A 39 3.72 -15.60 11.98
CA LEU A 39 4.06 -14.27 12.47
C LEU A 39 4.05 -13.28 11.32
N ILE A 40 3.46 -12.12 11.55
CA ILE A 40 3.29 -11.07 10.55
C ILE A 40 3.80 -9.76 11.17
N TYR A 41 4.92 -9.28 10.66
CA TYR A 41 5.43 -7.94 10.96
C TYR A 41 4.80 -6.96 9.97
N LEU A 42 4.24 -5.87 10.48
CA LEU A 42 3.71 -4.76 9.72
C LEU A 42 4.33 -3.47 10.23
N SER A 43 4.77 -2.60 9.33
CA SER A 43 5.27 -1.29 9.72
C SER A 43 4.98 -0.20 8.70
N ILE A 44 4.89 1.02 9.22
CA ILE A 44 4.84 2.24 8.44
C ILE A 44 6.26 2.51 7.94
N TYR A 45 6.53 2.14 6.69
CA TYR A 45 7.83 2.29 6.08
C TYR A 45 8.13 3.76 5.74
N ASP A 46 7.14 4.44 5.17
CA ASP A 46 7.24 5.86 4.82
C ASP A 46 5.84 6.49 4.72
N ILE A 47 5.77 7.81 4.94
CA ILE A 47 4.52 8.58 4.80
C ILE A 47 4.83 9.89 4.08
N THR A 48 4.02 10.21 3.06
CA THR A 48 3.98 11.51 2.42
C THR A 48 2.58 12.13 2.58
N ALA A 49 2.37 13.35 2.08
CA ALA A 49 1.04 13.97 2.08
C ALA A 49 0.00 13.14 1.28
N ASN A 50 0.44 12.41 0.26
CA ASN A 50 -0.44 11.75 -0.70
C ASN A 50 -0.36 10.22 -0.67
N THR A 51 0.70 9.68 -0.07
CA THR A 51 0.95 8.23 -0.07
C THR A 51 1.41 7.73 1.28
N ILE A 52 1.18 6.44 1.50
CA ILE A 52 1.71 5.68 2.62
C ILE A 52 2.38 4.42 2.09
N VAL A 53 3.58 4.12 2.57
CA VAL A 53 4.29 2.88 2.26
C VAL A 53 4.22 1.97 3.48
N ILE A 54 3.73 0.75 3.29
CA ILE A 54 3.66 -0.28 4.33
C ILE A 54 4.64 -1.39 3.96
N GLU A 55 5.42 -1.81 4.96
CA GLU A 55 6.27 -2.99 4.88
C GLU A 55 5.61 -4.14 5.66
N GLU A 56 5.42 -5.26 4.98
CA GLU A 56 4.78 -6.48 5.49
C GLU A 56 5.73 -7.68 5.33
N ILE A 57 6.03 -8.36 6.43
CA ILE A 57 6.94 -9.52 6.44
C ILE A 57 6.26 -10.67 7.18
N HIS A 58 6.12 -11.82 6.52
CA HIS A 58 5.59 -13.04 7.11
C HIS A 58 6.71 -14.02 7.39
N SER A 59 6.60 -14.71 8.52
CA SER A 59 7.46 -15.83 8.89
C SER A 59 6.65 -16.89 9.63
N LEU A 60 7.21 -18.08 9.75
CA LEU A 60 6.73 -19.08 10.71
C LEU A 60 7.44 -18.88 12.06
N ASP A 61 6.79 -19.26 13.15
CA ASP A 61 7.35 -19.28 14.51
C ASP A 61 8.51 -20.28 14.66
N SER A 62 8.56 -21.29 13.78
CA SER A 62 9.66 -22.26 13.67
C SER A 62 10.92 -21.70 13.00
N ASN A 63 10.92 -20.44 12.55
CA ASN A 63 12.10 -19.81 11.95
C ASN A 63 13.19 -19.58 12.99
N GLN A 64 14.30 -20.31 12.87
CA GLN A 64 15.46 -20.23 13.77
C GLN A 64 16.10 -18.83 13.89
N HIS A 65 15.89 -17.95 12.90
CA HIS A 65 16.40 -16.57 12.91
C HIS A 65 15.48 -15.59 13.65
N LEU A 66 14.23 -15.99 13.93
CA LEU A 66 13.23 -15.15 14.56
C LEU A 66 13.10 -15.50 16.04
N LYS A 67 13.44 -14.54 16.90
CA LYS A 67 13.20 -14.64 18.34
C LYS A 67 12.09 -13.68 18.73
N LEU A 68 11.00 -14.20 19.31
CA LEU A 68 9.82 -13.39 19.65
C LEU A 68 10.09 -12.26 20.65
N ASN A 69 11.11 -12.39 21.49
CA ASN A 69 11.52 -11.35 22.43
C ASN A 69 12.39 -10.25 21.78
N ASN A 70 12.77 -10.43 20.51
CA ASN A 70 13.62 -9.52 19.78
C ASN A 70 13.37 -9.55 18.26
N VAL A 71 12.13 -9.22 17.87
CA VAL A 71 11.71 -9.25 16.47
C VAL A 71 12.44 -8.19 15.64
N LEU A 72 12.77 -7.04 16.23
CA LEU A 72 13.47 -5.96 15.52
C LEU A 72 14.88 -6.36 15.06
N ASP A 73 15.61 -7.19 15.81
CA ASP A 73 16.90 -7.71 15.35
C ASP A 73 16.75 -8.60 14.11
N TRP A 74 15.65 -9.36 14.02
CA TRP A 74 15.34 -10.16 12.83
C TRP A 74 14.98 -9.27 11.62
N VAL A 75 14.24 -8.19 11.85
CA VAL A 75 13.93 -7.18 10.82
C VAL A 75 15.21 -6.50 10.33
N LEU A 76 16.12 -6.09 11.23
CA LEU A 76 17.43 -5.51 10.89
C LEU A 76 18.30 -6.43 10.04
N GLN A 77 18.15 -7.74 10.21
CA GLN A 77 18.83 -8.76 9.39
C GLN A 77 18.14 -9.01 8.05
N GLY A 78 17.21 -8.14 7.64
CA GLY A 78 16.47 -8.24 6.38
C GLY A 78 15.38 -9.32 6.42
N GLY A 79 14.82 -9.63 7.60
CA GLY A 79 13.76 -10.63 7.74
C GLY A 79 14.21 -12.02 7.30
N LYS A 80 15.44 -12.43 7.63
CA LYS A 80 16.02 -13.70 7.15
C LYS A 80 15.10 -14.89 7.42
N GLY A 81 14.86 -15.71 6.40
CA GLY A 81 13.96 -16.87 6.48
C GLY A 81 12.46 -16.53 6.42
N ALA A 82 12.10 -15.26 6.13
CA ALA A 82 10.72 -14.89 5.86
C ALA A 82 10.13 -15.69 4.69
N SER A 83 8.90 -16.13 4.85
CA SER A 83 8.13 -16.80 3.78
C SER A 83 7.63 -15.80 2.74
N GLN A 84 7.40 -14.57 3.15
CA GLN A 84 6.92 -13.49 2.30
C GLN A 84 7.40 -12.16 2.85
N TRP A 85 7.74 -11.23 1.95
CA TRP A 85 8.10 -9.86 2.30
C TRP A 85 7.63 -8.98 1.16
N ILE A 86 6.75 -8.02 1.46
CA ILE A 86 6.20 -7.08 0.48
C ILE A 86 6.33 -5.68 1.06
N LEU A 87 6.75 -4.73 0.22
CA LEU A 87 6.50 -3.33 0.43
C LEU A 87 5.44 -2.89 -0.56
N TYR A 88 4.43 -2.15 -0.11
CA TYR A 88 3.45 -1.56 -1.01
C TYR A 88 3.16 -0.12 -0.64
N GLU A 89 3.11 0.72 -1.66
CA GLU A 89 2.71 2.11 -1.58
C GLU A 89 1.24 2.25 -1.95
N MET A 90 0.48 2.94 -1.11
CA MET A 90 -0.93 3.21 -1.32
C MET A 90 -1.18 4.71 -1.42
N LEU A 91 -2.11 5.09 -2.28
CA LEU A 91 -2.68 6.44 -2.26
C LEU A 91 -3.46 6.64 -0.97
N SER A 92 -3.12 7.67 -0.20
CA SER A 92 -3.79 8.01 1.04
C SER A 92 -5.26 8.29 0.81
N GLU A 93 -5.64 8.96 -0.29
CA GLU A 93 -7.03 9.30 -0.60
C GLU A 93 -7.89 8.05 -0.86
N THR A 94 -7.45 7.23 -1.81
CA THR A 94 -8.24 6.15 -2.43
C THR A 94 -7.88 4.76 -1.97
N GLY A 95 -6.84 4.59 -1.13
CA GLY A 95 -6.32 3.29 -0.71
C GLY A 95 -5.77 2.42 -1.84
N ALA A 96 -5.75 2.93 -3.08
CA ALA A 96 -5.29 2.18 -4.24
C ALA A 96 -3.78 1.96 -4.15
N ILE A 97 -3.34 0.73 -4.44
CA ILE A 97 -1.91 0.41 -4.48
C ILE A 97 -1.32 0.96 -5.77
N ILE A 98 -0.29 1.79 -5.60
CA ILE A 98 0.45 2.40 -6.70
C ILE A 98 1.54 1.43 -7.17
N GLU A 99 2.31 0.92 -6.22
CA GLU A 99 3.41 0.00 -6.45
C GLU A 99 3.49 -1.00 -5.31
N ALA A 100 3.83 -2.23 -5.66
CA ALA A 100 4.17 -3.26 -4.70
C ALA A 100 5.40 -4.01 -5.17
N TYR A 101 6.34 -4.22 -4.26
CA TYR A 101 7.61 -4.88 -4.52
C TYR A 101 7.84 -5.96 -3.47
N ALA A 102 8.21 -7.19 -3.88
CA ALA A 102 8.61 -8.23 -2.95
C ALA A 102 10.13 -8.44 -3.00
N PRO A 103 10.90 -8.02 -1.98
CA PRO A 103 12.35 -8.19 -1.95
C PRO A 103 12.79 -9.65 -2.05
N THR A 104 12.01 -10.58 -1.49
CA THR A 104 12.26 -12.02 -1.56
C THR A 104 12.26 -12.57 -2.99
N LYS A 105 11.44 -11.98 -3.87
CA LYS A 105 11.30 -12.37 -5.29
C LYS A 105 12.01 -11.40 -6.25
N ARG A 106 12.50 -10.28 -5.74
CA ARG A 106 13.08 -9.15 -6.50
C ARG A 106 12.19 -8.67 -7.65
N SER A 107 10.88 -8.70 -7.45
CA SER A 107 9.90 -8.40 -8.50
C SER A 107 8.81 -7.45 -7.99
N PHE A 108 8.22 -6.72 -8.93
CA PHE A 108 7.00 -5.95 -8.68
C PHE A 108 5.77 -6.86 -8.79
N PHE A 109 4.72 -6.51 -8.05
CA PHE A 109 3.42 -7.17 -8.08
C PHE A 109 2.38 -6.19 -8.60
N ASN A 110 1.38 -6.73 -9.30
CA ASN A 110 0.18 -5.99 -9.61
C ASN A 110 -1.01 -6.64 -8.89
N PHE A 111 -1.87 -5.81 -8.32
CA PHE A 111 -3.06 -6.21 -7.56
C PHE A 111 -4.36 -5.89 -8.32
N ASP A 112 -4.30 -5.78 -9.65
CA ASP A 112 -5.43 -5.35 -10.51
C ASP A 112 -6.77 -6.02 -10.18
N GLN A 113 -6.79 -7.27 -9.73
CA GLN A 113 -8.02 -8.03 -9.47
C GLN A 113 -8.34 -8.25 -7.99
N ASP A 114 -7.33 -8.30 -7.11
CA ASP A 114 -7.54 -8.56 -5.69
C ASP A 114 -6.57 -7.73 -4.83
N PRO A 115 -6.99 -6.52 -4.41
CA PRO A 115 -6.19 -5.74 -3.48
C PRO A 115 -5.93 -6.51 -2.18
N PRO A 116 -4.72 -6.40 -1.58
CA PRO A 116 -4.41 -6.94 -0.26
C PRO A 116 -5.47 -6.56 0.76
N LEU A 117 -5.70 -7.47 1.70
CA LEU A 117 -6.62 -7.23 2.81
C LEU A 117 -6.39 -5.87 3.48
N LEU A 118 -5.13 -5.49 3.72
CA LEU A 118 -4.83 -4.25 4.42
C LEU A 118 -5.30 -3.00 3.69
N SER A 119 -5.23 -2.97 2.35
CA SER A 119 -5.68 -1.80 1.58
C SER A 119 -7.20 -1.67 1.60
N ARG A 120 -7.93 -2.79 1.63
CA ARG A 120 -9.39 -2.80 1.84
C ARG A 120 -9.77 -2.34 3.26
N LEU A 121 -9.04 -2.78 4.28
CA LEU A 121 -9.24 -2.35 5.67
C LEU A 121 -8.92 -0.86 5.87
N PHE A 122 -7.95 -0.32 5.11
CA PHE A 122 -7.46 1.05 5.23
C PHE A 122 -8.55 2.11 5.06
N LEU A 123 -9.38 2.00 4.02
CA LEU A 123 -10.45 2.96 3.74
C LEU A 123 -11.77 2.65 4.45
N THR A 124 -11.85 1.49 5.09
CA THR A 124 -13.07 1.06 5.73
C THR A 124 -13.41 2.00 6.87
N LYS A 125 -14.63 2.55 6.85
CA LYS A 125 -15.23 3.19 8.02
C LYS A 125 -15.66 2.14 9.02
N TRP A 126 -15.35 2.35 10.28
CA TRP A 126 -15.63 1.43 11.36
C TRP A 126 -16.56 2.04 12.40
N ASP A 127 -17.45 1.22 12.92
CA ASP A 127 -18.36 1.60 13.98
C ASP A 127 -17.79 1.20 15.34
N GLU A 128 -17.69 2.16 16.25
CA GLU A 128 -17.34 1.84 17.63
C GLU A 128 -18.47 1.02 18.27
N MET A 129 -18.11 -0.09 18.90
CA MET A 129 -19.04 -0.96 19.58
C MET A 129 -19.27 -0.48 21.02
N PRO A 130 -20.49 -0.03 21.38
CA PRO A 130 -20.77 0.39 22.75
C PRO A 130 -20.72 -0.80 23.70
N ASP A 131 -20.31 -0.55 24.95
CA ASP A 131 -20.15 -1.58 25.98
C ASP A 131 -21.40 -2.41 26.23
N SER A 132 -22.58 -1.81 26.11
CA SER A 132 -23.86 -2.49 26.27
C SER A 132 -24.07 -3.64 25.28
N ARG A 133 -23.38 -3.63 24.14
CA ARG A 133 -23.44 -4.65 23.08
C ARG A 133 -22.22 -5.58 23.09
N ARG A 134 -21.29 -5.37 24.02
CA ARG A 134 -20.07 -6.17 24.14
C ARG A 134 -20.29 -7.35 25.08
N LYS A 135 -19.46 -8.37 24.92
CA LYS A 135 -19.48 -9.55 25.80
C LYS A 135 -19.11 -9.11 27.22
N ILE A 136 -19.95 -9.48 28.19
CA ILE A 136 -19.69 -9.28 29.61
C ILE A 136 -19.18 -10.60 30.20
N ILE A 137 -18.16 -10.53 31.05
CA ILE A 137 -17.65 -11.68 31.80
C ILE A 137 -18.61 -11.93 32.98
N PRO A 138 -19.27 -13.09 33.09
CA PRO A 138 -20.31 -13.32 34.09
C PRO A 138 -19.84 -13.12 35.54
N SER A 139 -18.61 -13.53 35.87
CA SER A 139 -18.07 -13.48 37.25
C SER A 139 -17.73 -12.07 37.70
N THR A 140 -17.18 -11.23 36.83
CA THR A 140 -16.72 -9.88 37.19
C THR A 140 -17.70 -8.79 36.77
N LYS A 141 -18.70 -9.12 35.94
CA LYS A 141 -19.58 -8.17 35.24
C LYS A 141 -18.83 -7.12 34.41
N LYS A 142 -17.52 -7.33 34.16
CA LYS A 142 -16.70 -6.43 33.34
C LYS A 142 -16.86 -6.79 31.86
N VAL A 143 -16.71 -5.78 31.02
CA VAL A 143 -16.62 -5.97 29.57
C VAL A 143 -15.39 -6.80 29.24
N TRP A 144 -15.55 -7.84 28.44
CA TRP A 144 -14.44 -8.66 27.98
C TRP A 144 -13.55 -7.88 27.02
N SER A 145 -12.24 -7.96 27.26
CA SER A 145 -11.21 -7.41 26.39
C SER A 145 -10.08 -8.41 26.21
N PRO A 146 -9.51 -8.53 25.00
CA PRO A 146 -8.38 -9.40 24.75
C PRO A 146 -7.12 -8.84 25.43
N GLN A 147 -6.22 -9.74 25.82
CA GLN A 147 -4.94 -9.40 26.43
C GLN A 147 -4.01 -8.76 25.39
N LYS A 148 -3.50 -7.57 25.72
CA LYS A 148 -2.45 -6.89 24.96
C LYS A 148 -1.07 -7.45 25.37
N LYS A 149 -0.14 -7.55 24.42
CA LYS A 149 1.24 -7.99 24.71
C LYS A 149 2.27 -7.06 24.09
N ILE A 150 3.40 -6.83 24.75
CA ILE A 150 4.58 -6.14 24.21
C ILE A 150 5.78 -7.03 24.48
N LYS A 151 6.61 -7.31 23.46
CA LYS A 151 7.69 -8.31 23.53
C LYS A 151 7.24 -9.66 24.09
N ASN A 152 6.03 -10.07 23.69
CA ASN A 152 5.30 -11.26 24.14
C ASN A 152 4.98 -11.29 25.65
N LEU A 153 5.14 -10.17 26.36
CA LEU A 153 4.77 -10.03 27.77
C LEU A 153 3.40 -9.36 27.89
N PRO A 154 2.53 -9.84 28.79
CA PRO A 154 1.21 -9.27 28.96
C PRO A 154 1.29 -7.85 29.51
N VAL A 155 0.50 -6.96 28.91
CA VAL A 155 0.32 -5.57 29.38
C VAL A 155 -1.05 -5.46 29.99
N HIS A 156 -1.11 -4.90 31.20
CA HIS A 156 -2.40 -4.66 31.86
C HIS A 156 -3.20 -3.65 31.03
N LEU A 157 -4.42 -4.04 30.67
CA LEU A 157 -5.36 -3.23 29.94
C LEU A 157 -6.71 -3.37 30.64
N GLU A 158 -7.25 -2.26 31.16
CA GLU A 158 -8.53 -2.29 31.88
C GLU A 158 -9.68 -2.69 30.95
N LYS A 159 -9.70 -2.07 29.77
CA LYS A 159 -10.69 -2.25 28.73
C LYS A 159 -10.05 -1.89 27.38
N SER A 160 -10.59 -2.38 26.29
CA SER A 160 -10.21 -2.01 24.92
C SER A 160 -11.29 -1.16 24.27
N THR A 161 -10.91 -0.28 23.34
CA THR A 161 -11.87 0.23 22.35
C THR A 161 -12.08 -0.84 21.29
N LEU A 162 -13.33 -1.14 20.95
CA LEU A 162 -13.67 -2.15 19.95
C LEU A 162 -14.38 -1.46 18.79
N TYR A 163 -13.83 -1.63 17.59
CA TYR A 163 -14.48 -1.25 16.35
C TYR A 163 -14.96 -2.49 15.63
N ARG A 164 -16.20 -2.49 15.12
CA ARG A 164 -16.79 -3.61 14.41
C ARG A 164 -17.27 -3.18 13.04
N LYS A 165 -17.12 -4.08 12.06
CA LYS A 165 -17.82 -3.99 10.78
C LYS A 165 -18.30 -5.37 10.34
N PHE A 166 -19.44 -5.41 9.66
CA PHE A 166 -19.82 -6.53 8.81
C PHE A 166 -19.40 -6.17 7.38
N TRP A 167 -18.57 -7.01 6.79
CA TRP A 167 -18.12 -6.82 5.42
C TRP A 167 -19.30 -6.92 4.48
N GLU A 168 -19.29 -6.09 3.44
CA GLU A 168 -20.36 -6.06 2.45
C GLU A 168 -20.38 -7.36 1.65
N LYS A 169 -21.53 -7.68 1.05
CA LYS A 169 -21.65 -8.85 0.20
C LYS A 169 -20.96 -8.59 -1.13
N ASP A 170 -19.82 -9.23 -1.34
CA ASP A 170 -18.99 -9.06 -2.53
C ASP A 170 -18.37 -10.41 -2.97
N GLN A 171 -17.43 -10.37 -3.92
CA GLN A 171 -16.71 -11.57 -4.41
C GLN A 171 -15.44 -11.87 -3.61
N SER A 172 -15.17 -11.14 -2.53
CA SER A 172 -13.97 -11.33 -1.72
C SER A 172 -14.16 -12.44 -0.70
N PHE A 173 -13.04 -12.94 -0.17
CA PHE A 173 -13.06 -13.90 0.94
C PHE A 173 -13.65 -13.31 2.24
N LEU A 174 -13.79 -11.98 2.32
CA LEU A 174 -14.36 -11.30 3.47
C LEU A 174 -15.87 -11.15 3.39
N SER A 175 -16.49 -11.43 2.24
CA SER A 175 -17.93 -11.21 2.02
C SER A 175 -18.78 -11.72 3.19
N GLU A 176 -19.60 -10.83 3.75
CA GLU A 176 -20.53 -11.11 4.86
C GLU A 176 -19.85 -11.52 6.19
N LEU A 177 -18.52 -11.42 6.31
CA LEU A 177 -17.80 -11.70 7.54
C LEU A 177 -17.85 -10.51 8.51
N ARG A 178 -17.84 -10.82 9.81
CA ARG A 178 -17.68 -9.83 10.87
C ARG A 178 -16.21 -9.63 11.19
N ILE A 179 -15.76 -8.39 11.19
CA ILE A 179 -14.38 -8.01 11.55
C ILE A 179 -14.44 -7.11 12.78
N ASP A 180 -13.68 -7.50 13.80
CA ASP A 180 -13.53 -6.78 15.07
C ASP A 180 -12.08 -6.30 15.22
N LEU A 181 -11.88 -4.99 15.36
CA LEU A 181 -10.57 -4.36 15.62
C LEU A 181 -10.52 -3.86 17.06
N HIS A 182 -9.54 -4.33 17.82
CA HIS A 182 -9.32 -3.88 19.20
C HIS A 182 -8.15 -2.92 19.27
N PHE A 183 -8.38 -1.74 19.85
CA PHE A 183 -7.35 -0.75 20.13
C PHE A 183 -7.23 -0.48 21.62
N ASP A 184 -6.06 0.01 22.00
CA ASP A 184 -5.86 0.62 23.31
C ASP A 184 -6.86 1.79 23.50
N PRO A 185 -7.51 1.93 24.67
CA PRO A 185 -8.43 3.04 24.95
C PRO A 185 -7.85 4.43 24.72
N GLN A 186 -6.54 4.59 24.96
CA GLN A 186 -5.86 5.86 24.73
C GLN A 186 -5.65 6.12 23.24
N GLN A 187 -5.83 5.09 22.40
CA GLN A 187 -5.71 5.12 20.95
C GLN A 187 -4.35 5.61 20.44
N THR A 188 -3.30 5.53 21.26
CA THR A 188 -1.94 5.99 20.92
C THR A 188 -1.22 5.11 19.91
N ASP A 189 -1.64 3.85 19.81
CA ASP A 189 -1.01 2.84 18.95
C ASP A 189 -1.62 2.88 17.55
N THR A 190 -0.79 2.94 16.52
CA THR A 190 -1.20 3.02 15.10
C THR A 190 -2.06 1.82 14.68
N PHE A 191 -1.66 0.62 15.09
CA PHE A 191 -2.31 -0.63 14.67
C PHE A 191 -3.24 -1.18 15.78
N PRO A 192 -4.30 -1.91 15.43
CA PRO A 192 -5.10 -2.62 16.42
C PRO A 192 -4.28 -3.73 17.06
N TYR A 193 -4.32 -3.90 18.37
CA TYR A 193 -3.55 -4.95 19.02
C TYR A 193 -4.20 -6.35 18.90
N MET A 194 -5.45 -6.41 18.42
CA MET A 194 -6.10 -7.66 17.99
C MET A 194 -7.03 -7.40 16.80
N ILE A 195 -7.00 -8.31 15.84
CA ILE A 195 -7.97 -8.39 14.73
C ILE A 195 -8.66 -9.73 14.81
N ASP A 196 -9.99 -9.75 14.81
CA ASP A 196 -10.79 -10.97 14.88
C ASP A 196 -11.79 -11.01 13.73
N ILE A 197 -11.68 -12.02 12.86
CA ILE A 197 -12.51 -12.23 11.69
C ILE A 197 -13.36 -13.46 11.93
N GLN A 198 -14.68 -13.31 11.88
CA GLN A 198 -15.63 -14.36 12.23
C GLN A 198 -16.76 -14.42 11.21
N ASN A 199 -17.31 -15.60 10.98
CA ASN A 199 -18.62 -15.74 10.36
C ASN A 199 -19.71 -15.83 11.45
N SER A 200 -20.96 -16.13 11.06
CA SER A 200 -22.08 -16.28 12.00
C SER A 200 -21.94 -17.46 12.98
N VAL A 201 -21.08 -18.43 12.68
CA VAL A 201 -20.97 -19.71 13.39
C VAL A 201 -19.71 -19.80 14.24
N ARG A 202 -18.55 -19.38 13.71
CA ARG A 202 -17.24 -19.56 14.35
C ARG A 202 -16.21 -18.48 13.96
N PRO A 203 -15.17 -18.27 14.78
CA PRO A 203 -13.99 -17.53 14.38
C PRO A 203 -13.29 -18.20 13.20
N LEU A 204 -12.84 -17.40 12.23
CA LEU A 204 -12.10 -17.86 11.05
C LEU A 204 -10.61 -17.54 11.16
N ALA A 205 -10.29 -16.31 11.56
CA ALA A 205 -8.92 -15.87 11.76
C ALA A 205 -8.85 -14.90 12.93
N ARG A 206 -7.80 -15.02 13.73
CA ARG A 206 -7.53 -14.09 14.81
C ARG A 206 -6.05 -13.79 14.88
N PHE A 207 -5.75 -12.50 14.82
CA PHE A 207 -4.40 -11.96 14.84
C PHE A 207 -4.20 -11.31 16.21
N TYR A 208 -3.29 -11.87 16.99
CA TYR A 208 -2.92 -11.34 18.30
C TYR A 208 -1.61 -10.59 18.19
N GLN A 209 -1.54 -9.39 18.75
CA GLN A 209 -0.26 -8.71 18.91
C GLN A 209 0.68 -9.54 19.80
N VAL A 210 1.91 -9.73 19.33
CA VAL A 210 3.03 -10.22 20.15
C VAL A 210 3.99 -9.10 20.50
N ASP A 211 4.16 -8.12 19.61
CA ASP A 211 4.99 -6.95 19.88
C ASP A 211 4.45 -5.73 19.13
N GLN A 212 4.80 -4.54 19.59
CA GLN A 212 4.52 -3.29 18.89
C GLN A 212 5.48 -2.21 19.37
N GLY A 213 5.66 -1.19 18.56
CA GLY A 213 6.40 -0.03 19.00
C GLY A 213 6.57 1.01 17.91
N LYS A 214 7.58 1.85 18.13
CA LYS A 214 7.94 2.96 17.25
C LYS A 214 9.39 2.83 16.83
N LYS A 215 9.78 3.59 15.80
CA LYS A 215 11.16 3.68 15.31
C LYS A 215 11.74 2.32 14.90
N SER A 216 10.92 1.44 14.34
CA SER A 216 11.44 0.26 13.65
C SER A 216 12.39 0.72 12.54
N PRO A 217 13.56 0.08 12.40
CA PRO A 217 14.52 0.43 11.35
C PRO A 217 14.02 0.06 9.94
N GLY A 218 12.97 -0.76 9.84
CA GLY A 218 12.54 -1.39 8.58
C GLY A 218 13.53 -2.46 8.12
N ALA A 219 13.07 -3.46 7.39
CA ALA A 219 13.98 -4.43 6.78
C ALA A 219 14.56 -3.88 5.47
N ALA A 220 13.77 -3.08 4.74
CA ALA A 220 14.19 -2.53 3.45
C ALA A 220 15.01 -1.25 3.64
N LYS A 221 16.20 -1.20 3.03
CA LYS A 221 17.01 0.03 3.05
C LYS A 221 16.42 1.16 2.21
N TYR A 222 15.71 0.80 1.14
CA TYR A 222 15.00 1.72 0.25
C TYR A 222 13.81 1.00 -0.35
N PHE A 223 12.80 1.74 -0.80
CA PHE A 223 11.67 1.21 -1.57
C PHE A 223 12.03 1.21 -3.07
N PRO A 224 12.20 0.05 -3.72
CA PRO A 224 12.50 0.01 -5.15
C PRO A 224 11.33 0.54 -5.96
N ARG A 225 11.64 1.30 -7.02
CA ARG A 225 10.65 1.91 -7.91
C ARG A 225 10.69 1.24 -9.28
N ARG A 226 9.53 1.01 -9.90
CA ARG A 226 9.48 0.40 -11.23
C ARG A 226 9.98 1.41 -12.25
N HIS A 227 11.14 1.13 -12.85
CA HIS A 227 11.66 1.99 -13.92
C HIS A 227 10.60 2.17 -15.00
N PRO A 228 10.43 3.40 -15.54
CA PRO A 228 9.54 3.60 -16.66
C PRO A 228 9.96 2.68 -17.81
N ASP A 229 8.99 2.06 -18.45
CA ASP A 229 9.20 1.16 -19.58
C ASP A 229 8.37 1.64 -20.76
N ILE A 230 9.01 1.71 -21.93
CA ILE A 230 8.32 2.07 -23.18
C ILE A 230 7.86 0.75 -23.79
N GLU A 231 6.55 0.52 -23.77
CA GLU A 231 5.98 -0.72 -24.32
C GLU A 231 6.30 -0.85 -25.81
N ASN A 232 6.55 -2.08 -26.24
CA ASN A 232 6.80 -2.41 -27.64
C ASN A 232 5.61 -2.00 -28.54
N GLY A 233 5.91 -1.54 -29.75
CA GLY A 233 4.92 -1.16 -30.75
C GLY A 233 4.73 0.35 -30.86
N PHE A 234 5.63 1.00 -31.61
CA PHE A 234 5.39 2.36 -32.08
C PHE A 234 4.36 2.40 -33.22
N GLN A 235 3.43 3.36 -33.20
CA GLN A 235 2.57 3.65 -34.34
C GLN A 235 2.87 5.03 -34.91
N LYS A 236 3.53 5.09 -36.07
CA LYS A 236 3.70 6.33 -36.83
C LYS A 236 2.38 6.68 -37.53
N LYS A 237 1.87 7.89 -37.30
CA LYS A 237 0.68 8.45 -37.97
C LYS A 237 0.97 9.87 -38.44
N GLY A 238 1.31 10.01 -39.72
CA GLY A 238 1.78 11.29 -40.27
C GLY A 238 3.06 11.76 -39.56
N ASN A 239 3.02 12.95 -38.97
CA ASN A 239 4.14 13.56 -38.23
C ASN A 239 4.15 13.20 -36.73
N PHE A 240 3.37 12.20 -36.32
CA PHE A 240 3.30 11.78 -34.93
C PHE A 240 3.80 10.36 -34.75
N LEU A 241 4.48 10.15 -33.63
CA LEU A 241 4.77 8.83 -33.08
C LEU A 241 3.89 8.61 -31.87
N LEU A 242 3.08 7.56 -31.91
CA LEU A 242 2.29 7.13 -30.76
C LEU A 242 3.05 6.02 -30.04
N ALA A 243 3.19 6.16 -28.72
CA ALA A 243 3.79 5.17 -27.84
C ALA A 243 3.00 5.06 -26.53
N SER A 244 3.17 3.95 -25.82
CA SER A 244 2.66 3.77 -24.48
C SER A 244 3.82 3.58 -23.51
N ILE A 245 3.78 4.27 -22.38
CA ILE A 245 4.82 4.21 -21.36
C ILE A 245 4.18 3.72 -20.07
N ASP A 246 4.60 2.55 -19.59
CA ASP A 246 4.31 2.12 -18.21
C ASP A 246 5.24 2.88 -17.28
N CYS A 247 4.68 3.74 -16.44
CA CYS A 247 5.45 4.64 -15.61
C CYS A 247 4.75 4.85 -14.28
N SER A 248 5.43 4.51 -13.19
CA SER A 248 4.94 4.80 -11.85
C SER A 248 4.78 6.33 -11.68
N PRO A 249 3.73 6.80 -10.97
CA PRO A 249 3.54 8.22 -10.69
C PRO A 249 4.78 8.92 -10.10
N ALA A 250 5.64 8.17 -9.41
CA ALA A 250 6.87 8.66 -8.81
C ALA A 250 7.93 9.17 -9.83
N PHE A 251 7.81 8.77 -11.09
CA PHE A 251 8.70 9.17 -12.18
C PHE A 251 8.11 10.26 -13.09
N TYR A 252 6.87 10.69 -12.84
CA TYR A 252 6.25 11.81 -13.54
C TYR A 252 6.57 13.15 -12.83
N PRO A 253 6.76 14.27 -13.56
CA PRO A 253 6.82 14.36 -15.02
C PRO A 253 8.13 13.78 -15.58
N PHE A 254 8.12 13.43 -16.87
CA PHE A 254 9.31 12.99 -17.60
C PHE A 254 9.46 13.78 -18.90
N GLU A 255 10.69 13.85 -19.39
CA GLU A 255 11.04 14.36 -20.71
C GLU A 255 11.29 13.18 -21.65
N LEU A 256 10.99 13.38 -22.94
CA LEU A 256 11.27 12.41 -23.99
C LEU A 256 12.27 12.97 -24.99
N TYR A 257 13.06 12.08 -25.56
CA TYR A 257 14.15 12.38 -26.48
C TYR A 257 14.17 11.37 -27.62
N LEU A 258 14.44 11.85 -28.84
CA LEU A 258 14.82 11.00 -29.96
C LEU A 258 16.33 10.87 -29.98
N GLN A 259 16.82 9.66 -29.78
CA GLN A 259 18.24 9.37 -29.85
C GLN A 259 18.56 8.71 -31.19
N ASP A 260 19.38 9.37 -32.00
CA ASP A 260 19.95 8.79 -33.21
C ASP A 260 20.85 7.60 -32.83
N VAL A 261 20.57 6.42 -33.39
CA VAL A 261 21.27 5.18 -33.03
C VAL A 261 22.73 5.20 -33.45
N GLN A 262 23.07 5.91 -34.53
CA GLN A 262 24.45 5.98 -35.06
C GLN A 262 25.27 7.05 -34.36
N SER A 263 24.73 8.27 -34.25
CA SER A 263 25.46 9.40 -33.65
C SER A 263 25.34 9.48 -32.13
N LEU A 264 24.38 8.76 -31.54
CA LEU A 264 24.01 8.79 -30.13
C LEU A 264 23.55 10.17 -29.63
N ILE A 265 23.32 11.11 -30.55
CA ILE A 265 22.80 12.45 -30.24
C ILE A 265 21.32 12.32 -29.86
N SER A 266 20.97 12.84 -28.68
CA SER A 266 19.61 12.91 -28.17
C SER A 266 19.02 14.30 -28.39
N THR A 267 17.93 14.38 -29.16
CA THR A 267 17.16 15.60 -29.36
C THR A 267 15.88 15.54 -28.51
N PRO A 268 15.60 16.55 -27.66
CA PRO A 268 14.35 16.59 -26.91
C PRO A 268 13.15 16.71 -27.85
N VAL A 269 12.03 16.08 -27.48
CA VAL A 269 10.80 16.13 -28.28
C VAL A 269 9.61 16.60 -27.46
N SER A 270 8.75 17.36 -28.12
CA SER A 270 7.45 17.75 -27.58
C SER A 270 6.46 16.60 -27.73
N PHE A 271 5.65 16.38 -26.69
CA PHE A 271 4.61 15.36 -26.71
C PHE A 271 3.38 15.80 -25.93
N GLU A 272 2.22 15.30 -26.35
CA GLU A 272 1.00 15.29 -25.56
C GLU A 272 0.92 13.95 -24.83
N SER A 273 0.41 13.93 -23.59
CA SER A 273 0.22 12.68 -22.86
C SER A 273 -1.16 12.59 -22.23
N GLU A 274 -1.74 11.40 -22.26
CA GLU A 274 -3.00 11.07 -21.61
C GLU A 274 -2.80 9.79 -20.79
N LYS A 275 -3.20 9.82 -19.51
CA LYS A 275 -3.09 8.65 -18.64
C LYS A 275 -4.35 7.78 -18.76
N LYS A 276 -4.20 6.52 -19.18
CA LYS A 276 -5.29 5.52 -19.20
C LYS A 276 -4.82 4.22 -18.56
N SER A 277 -5.63 3.67 -17.67
CA SER A 277 -5.37 2.36 -17.04
C SER A 277 -3.95 2.21 -16.48
N GLY A 278 -3.44 3.26 -15.82
CA GLY A 278 -2.10 3.27 -15.23
C GLY A 278 -0.96 3.62 -16.19
N ARG A 279 -1.20 3.67 -17.51
CA ARG A 279 -0.19 3.94 -18.54
C ARG A 279 -0.31 5.35 -19.09
N TYR A 280 0.80 5.89 -19.56
CA TYR A 280 0.84 7.15 -20.30
C TYR A 280 0.86 6.86 -21.80
N HIS A 281 -0.22 7.21 -22.49
CA HIS A 281 -0.24 7.20 -23.95
C HIS A 281 0.30 8.55 -24.43
N VAL A 282 1.44 8.51 -25.09
CA VAL A 282 2.14 9.70 -25.55
C VAL A 282 2.01 9.85 -27.06
N LYS A 283 1.72 11.07 -27.48
CA LYS A 283 1.70 11.49 -28.88
C LYS A 283 2.85 12.46 -29.09
N ILE A 284 3.93 11.94 -29.64
CA ILE A 284 5.20 12.64 -29.83
C ILE A 284 5.17 13.30 -31.19
N LEU A 285 5.46 14.61 -31.25
CA LEU A 285 5.62 15.34 -32.51
C LEU A 285 7.03 15.06 -33.06
N LEU A 286 7.09 14.45 -34.25
CA LEU A 286 8.35 14.20 -34.93
C LEU A 286 8.87 15.50 -35.58
N PRO A 287 10.20 15.77 -35.52
CA PRO A 287 10.80 16.89 -36.25
C PRO A 287 10.54 16.77 -37.76
N GLN A 288 10.23 17.88 -38.43
CA GLN A 288 10.00 17.93 -39.88
C GLN A 288 11.28 18.21 -40.70
N GLU A 289 12.41 18.43 -40.04
CA GLU A 289 13.66 18.76 -40.73
C GLU A 289 14.20 17.54 -41.53
N ASP A 290 14.69 17.79 -42.75
CA ASP A 290 15.28 16.76 -43.60
C ASP A 290 16.50 16.07 -42.96
N SER A 291 17.12 16.72 -41.96
CA SER A 291 18.23 16.18 -41.16
C SER A 291 17.88 14.90 -40.38
N TYR A 292 16.59 14.59 -40.23
CA TYR A 292 16.08 13.39 -39.56
C TYR A 292 15.68 12.27 -40.52
N LYS A 293 15.56 12.53 -41.83
CA LYS A 293 15.09 11.53 -42.79
C LYS A 293 16.13 10.43 -43.03
N GLY A 294 15.67 9.19 -43.13
CA GLY A 294 16.51 8.01 -43.41
C GLY A 294 17.42 7.61 -42.24
N LYS A 295 17.19 8.17 -41.05
CA LYS A 295 17.91 7.82 -39.83
C LYS A 295 17.06 6.94 -38.93
N THR A 296 17.74 6.06 -38.20
CA THR A 296 17.14 5.19 -37.20
C THR A 296 17.25 5.84 -35.83
N TYR A 297 16.11 5.91 -35.13
CA TYR A 297 15.99 6.51 -33.81
C TYR A 297 15.50 5.51 -32.78
N ARG A 298 15.91 5.75 -31.53
CA ARG A 298 15.34 5.17 -30.32
C ARG A 298 14.62 6.25 -29.54
N LEU A 299 13.47 5.94 -28.97
CA LEU A 299 12.83 6.82 -27.99
C LEU A 299 13.50 6.60 -26.63
N SER A 300 14.00 7.67 -26.02
CA SER A 300 14.55 7.68 -24.67
C SER A 300 13.82 8.70 -23.82
N GLY A 301 13.95 8.60 -22.51
CA GLY A 301 13.26 9.43 -21.55
C GLY A 301 14.05 9.64 -20.28
N LYS A 302 13.71 10.72 -19.59
CA LYS A 302 14.32 11.10 -18.32
C LYS A 302 13.24 11.58 -17.36
N SER A 303 13.12 10.93 -16.21
CA SER A 303 12.21 11.41 -15.17
C SER A 303 12.74 12.67 -14.50
N LEU A 304 11.83 13.60 -14.23
CA LEU A 304 12.09 14.85 -13.50
C LEU A 304 11.53 14.81 -12.07
N GLY A 305 10.79 13.75 -11.73
CA GLY A 305 10.25 13.52 -10.39
C GLY A 305 11.33 13.33 -9.31
N PRO A 306 10.92 13.03 -8.06
CA PRO A 306 11.82 12.81 -6.93
C PRO A 306 12.88 11.73 -7.21
N HIS A 307 12.53 10.74 -8.03
CA HIS A 307 13.43 9.70 -8.49
C HIS A 307 13.85 9.99 -9.93
N ARG A 308 15.05 10.54 -10.11
CA ARG A 308 15.63 10.79 -11.45
C ARG A 308 16.21 9.51 -12.02
N THR A 309 15.71 9.09 -13.17
CA THR A 309 16.16 7.93 -13.92
C THR A 309 16.09 8.20 -15.41
N LYS A 310 16.95 7.52 -16.17
CA LYS A 310 16.86 7.46 -17.64
C LYS A 310 16.23 6.13 -18.02
N PHE A 311 15.45 6.13 -19.08
CA PHE A 311 14.80 4.94 -19.60
C PHE A 311 14.71 5.02 -21.12
N ASP A 312 14.93 3.91 -21.81
CA ASP A 312 15.00 3.88 -23.26
C ASP A 312 14.17 2.72 -23.79
N SER A 313 13.56 2.93 -24.97
CA SER A 313 12.85 1.88 -25.68
C SER A 313 13.82 0.82 -26.22
N ILE A 314 13.38 -0.43 -26.23
CA ILE A 314 14.15 -1.50 -26.86
C ILE A 314 14.09 -1.34 -28.39
N GLU A 315 12.90 -1.03 -28.91
CA GLU A 315 12.63 -0.85 -30.34
C GLU A 315 13.31 0.41 -30.90
N VAL A 316 13.62 0.33 -32.20
CA VAL A 316 14.11 1.44 -33.00
C VAL A 316 13.17 1.65 -34.19
N PHE A 317 13.06 2.88 -34.68
CA PHE A 317 12.21 3.20 -35.81
C PHE A 317 12.91 4.18 -36.76
N GLU A 318 12.53 4.13 -38.03
CA GLU A 318 13.06 5.01 -39.06
C GLU A 318 12.09 6.16 -39.35
N ILE A 319 12.62 7.37 -39.45
CA ILE A 319 11.85 8.53 -39.90
C ILE A 319 12.01 8.62 -41.42
N ASN A 320 11.03 8.04 -42.14
CA ASN A 320 10.85 8.26 -43.58
C ASN A 320 10.21 9.62 -43.89
#